data_AF-A0A969NHG9-F1
#
_entry.id   AF-A0A969NHG9-F1
#
_cell.length_a   1.000
_cell.length_b   1.000
_cell.length_c   1.000
_cell.angle_alpha   90.00
_cell.angle_beta   90.00
_cell.angle_gamma   90.00
#
_symmetry.space_group_name_H-M   'P 1'
#
loop_
_entity.id
_entity.type
_entity.pdbx_description
1 polymer ?
#
loop_
_entity_poly.entity_id
_entity_poly.type
_entity_poly.pdbx_seq_one_letter_code
_entity_poly.pdbx_strand_id
1 'polypeptide(L)'
;MHWFNKKMLTGLGSSTLQALQGLQVGGHWALVGRQGEFAAGNGAAMRIAPLAFIEKIDRTTIRDVCRITHKNDEAYCGALIIYYAVNWSFLKKDSLKNLVKKIPDEIPDTLVKDRLLHITEYQNLSIYELGKKFKPTGHVVDSVPFAVFAAQKIENQSIKSIFAEIIKCGG
;
A
#
# COMPACT_ATOMS: atom_id res chain seq x y z
N MET A 1 -7.49 10.31 17.04
CA MET A 1 -6.87 10.57 18.36
C MET A 1 -7.46 9.75 19.52
N HIS A 2 -8.77 9.54 19.60
CA HIS A 2 -9.42 8.77 20.69
C HIS A 2 -8.70 7.47 21.09
N TRP A 3 -8.42 6.60 20.12
CA TRP A 3 -7.79 5.30 20.36
C TRP A 3 -6.33 5.41 20.82
N PHE A 4 -5.58 6.36 20.28
CA PHE A 4 -4.19 6.61 20.68
C PHE A 4 -4.11 7.11 22.13
N ASN A 5 -4.98 8.07 22.49
CA ASN A 5 -5.03 8.63 23.85
C ASN A 5 -5.43 7.58 24.90
N LYS A 6 -6.29 6.62 24.52
CA LYS A 6 -6.66 5.47 25.36
C LYS A 6 -5.63 4.34 25.36
N LYS A 7 -4.48 4.49 24.68
CA LYS A 7 -3.44 3.46 24.54
C LYS A 7 -3.99 2.13 23.98
N MET A 8 -4.98 2.20 23.09
CA MET A 8 -5.63 1.02 22.48
C MET A 8 -4.97 0.58 21.17
N LEU A 9 -3.93 1.28 20.71
CA LEU A 9 -3.22 0.96 19.48
C LEU A 9 -1.96 0.16 19.79
N THR A 10 -1.75 -0.95 19.09
CA THR A 10 -0.55 -1.79 19.17
C THR A 10 0.09 -1.91 17.79
N GLY A 11 1.36 -2.33 17.74
CA GLY A 11 2.06 -2.56 16.46
C GLY A 11 2.29 -1.30 15.60
N LEU A 12 2.34 -0.12 16.22
CA LEU A 12 2.53 1.13 15.48
C LEU A 12 3.97 1.24 14.94
N GLY A 13 4.09 1.38 13.63
CA GLY A 13 5.35 1.77 12.99
C GLY A 13 5.78 3.18 13.40
N SER A 14 7.09 3.43 13.39
CA SER A 14 7.70 4.68 13.87
C SER A 14 7.14 5.94 13.21
N SER A 15 6.87 5.93 11.90
CA SER A 15 6.25 7.06 11.18
C SER A 15 4.83 7.38 11.65
N THR A 16 4.04 6.34 11.96
CA THR A 16 2.68 6.54 12.49
C THR A 16 2.73 7.01 13.94
N LEU A 17 3.63 6.45 14.75
CA LEU A 17 3.81 6.87 16.14
C LEU A 17 4.21 8.35 16.24
N GLN A 18 5.20 8.78 15.45
CA GLN A 18 5.63 10.18 15.39
C GLN A 18 4.49 11.11 15.02
N ALA A 19 3.72 10.77 13.98
CA ALA A 19 2.58 11.58 13.54
C ALA A 19 1.49 11.68 14.62
N LEU A 20 1.17 10.57 15.31
CA LEU A 20 0.21 10.56 16.40
C LEU A 20 0.67 11.40 17.60
N GLN A 21 1.96 11.36 17.94
CA GLN A 21 2.54 12.23 18.98
C GLN A 21 2.44 13.71 18.58
N GLY A 22 2.75 14.06 17.33
CA GLY A 22 2.60 15.42 16.81
C GLY A 22 1.15 15.92 16.86
N LEU A 23 0.19 15.07 16.47
CA LEU A 23 -1.24 15.38 16.58
C LEU A 23 -1.70 15.55 18.04
N GLN A 24 -1.15 14.76 18.96
CA GLN A 24 -1.52 14.79 20.38
C GLN A 24 -1.16 16.14 21.03
N VAL A 25 -0.06 16.75 20.61
CA VAL A 25 0.37 18.08 21.11
C VAL A 25 -0.23 19.25 20.31
N GLY A 26 -1.23 18.98 19.44
CA GLY A 26 -1.93 20.02 18.68
C GLY A 26 -1.30 20.40 17.34
N GLY A 27 -0.33 19.62 16.85
CA GLY A 27 0.26 19.85 15.53
C GLY A 27 -0.75 19.71 14.40
N HIS A 28 -0.64 20.58 13.38
CA HIS A 28 -1.50 20.52 12.21
C HIS A 28 -1.24 19.24 11.41
N TRP A 29 -2.29 18.51 11.01
CA TRP A 29 -2.19 17.20 10.35
C TRP A 29 -1.31 17.21 9.09
N ALA A 30 -1.27 18.32 8.36
CA ALA A 30 -0.45 18.48 7.16
C ALA A 30 1.07 18.58 7.42
N LEU A 31 1.47 18.79 8.68
CA LEU A 31 2.85 19.03 9.10
C LEU A 31 3.47 17.88 9.89
N VAL A 32 2.65 17.12 10.62
CA VAL A 32 3.10 16.09 11.58
C VAL A 32 3.51 14.76 10.95
N GLY A 33 3.15 14.52 9.69
CA GLY A 33 3.56 13.32 8.98
C GLY A 33 5.08 13.24 8.82
N ARG A 34 5.63 12.04 8.96
CA ARG A 34 7.07 11.83 8.80
C ARG A 34 7.51 12.20 7.39
N GLN A 35 8.72 12.76 7.27
CA GLN A 35 9.35 13.16 6.01
C GLN A 35 10.65 12.38 5.78
N GLY A 36 11.21 12.51 4.58
CA GLY A 36 12.46 11.84 4.17
C GLY A 36 12.26 10.37 3.80
N GLU A 37 13.37 9.66 3.62
CA GLU A 37 13.38 8.26 3.17
C GLU A 37 12.64 7.33 4.14
N PHE A 38 12.78 7.57 5.45
CA PHE A 38 12.08 6.78 6.48
C PHE A 38 10.55 6.95 6.48
N ALA A 39 10.01 7.85 5.66
CA ALA A 39 8.57 8.00 5.44
C ALA A 39 8.04 7.14 4.28
N ALA A 40 8.89 6.36 3.58
CA ALA A 40 8.48 5.43 2.52
C ALA A 40 7.90 4.09 3.06
N GLY A 41 7.29 4.10 4.24
CA GLY A 41 6.62 2.94 4.81
C GLY A 41 5.29 2.61 4.12
N ASN A 42 4.87 1.35 4.16
CA ASN A 42 3.58 0.90 3.60
C ASN A 42 2.34 1.28 4.45
N GLY A 43 2.54 2.06 5.52
CA GLY A 43 1.50 2.41 6.47
C GLY A 43 0.34 3.19 5.83
N ALA A 44 0.60 3.98 4.80
CA ALA A 44 -0.47 4.63 4.04
C ALA A 44 -1.31 3.60 3.25
N ALA A 45 -0.64 2.69 2.54
CA ALA A 45 -1.27 1.68 1.69
C ALA A 45 -2.12 0.67 2.50
N MET A 46 -1.66 0.25 3.68
CA MET A 46 -2.38 -0.76 4.50
C MET A 46 -3.78 -0.32 4.97
N ARG A 47 -4.11 0.97 4.87
CA ARG A 47 -5.39 1.53 5.37
C ARG A 47 -6.13 2.38 4.35
N ILE A 48 -5.71 2.38 3.08
CA ILE A 48 -6.32 3.23 2.05
C ILE A 48 -7.61 2.62 1.45
N ALA A 49 -7.77 1.29 1.56
CA ALA A 49 -8.84 0.55 0.91
C ALA A 49 -10.27 1.11 1.14
N PRO A 50 -10.66 1.61 2.33
CA PRO A 50 -12.00 2.18 2.52
C PRO A 50 -12.33 3.33 1.57
N LEU A 51 -11.34 4.13 1.15
CA LEU A 51 -11.56 5.23 0.21
C LEU A 51 -11.95 4.76 -1.19
N ALA A 52 -11.59 3.54 -1.57
CA ALA A 52 -11.89 2.97 -2.87
C ALA A 52 -13.39 2.70 -3.10
N PHE A 53 -14.19 2.71 -2.04
CA PHE A 53 -15.65 2.55 -2.09
C PHE A 53 -16.41 3.87 -2.25
N ILE A 54 -15.71 5.01 -2.18
CA ILE A 54 -16.30 6.32 -2.39
C ILE A 54 -16.31 6.61 -3.89
N GLU A 55 -17.49 6.84 -4.47
CA GLU A 55 -17.68 6.97 -5.92
C GLU A 55 -16.84 8.08 -6.55
N LYS A 56 -16.69 9.21 -5.84
CA LYS A 56 -15.94 10.38 -6.29
C LYS A 56 -14.99 10.84 -5.20
N ILE A 57 -13.73 10.41 -5.31
CA ILE A 57 -12.63 10.91 -4.51
C ILE A 57 -11.49 11.35 -5.42
N ASP A 58 -10.98 12.55 -5.18
CA ASP A 58 -9.89 13.10 -5.96
C ASP A 58 -8.52 12.67 -5.41
N ARG A 59 -7.49 12.79 -6.25
CA ARG A 59 -6.13 12.37 -5.92
C ARG A 59 -5.50 13.23 -4.82
N THR A 60 -5.92 14.48 -4.67
CA THR A 60 -5.46 15.38 -3.61
C THR A 60 -5.97 14.89 -2.26
N THR A 61 -7.24 14.50 -2.16
CA THR A 61 -7.80 13.90 -0.93
C THR A 61 -7.05 12.62 -0.54
N ILE A 62 -6.77 11.73 -1.50
CA ILE A 62 -5.98 10.51 -1.24
C ILE A 62 -4.58 10.88 -0.74
N ARG A 63 -3.92 11.85 -1.37
CA ARG A 63 -2.60 12.34 -0.98
C ARG A 63 -2.61 12.91 0.42
N ASP A 64 -3.62 13.70 0.78
CA ASP A 64 -3.74 14.32 2.10
C ASP A 64 -3.91 13.27 3.19
N VAL A 65 -4.74 12.25 2.96
CA VAL A 65 -4.89 11.12 3.88
C VAL A 65 -3.57 10.37 4.10
N CYS A 66 -2.78 10.19 3.05
CA CYS A 66 -1.44 9.58 3.17
C CYS A 66 -0.50 10.46 4.02
N ARG A 67 -0.48 11.77 3.73
CA ARG A 67 0.41 12.77 4.32
C ARG A 67 0.21 12.99 5.82
N ILE A 68 -0.95 12.63 6.38
CA ILE A 68 -1.19 12.64 7.84
C ILE A 68 -0.06 11.89 8.58
N THR A 69 0.50 10.85 7.99
CA THR A 69 1.56 10.04 8.64
C THR A 69 2.80 9.83 7.78
N HIS A 70 2.66 9.79 6.46
CA HIS A 70 3.74 9.53 5.51
C HIS A 70 3.73 10.64 4.46
N LYS A 71 4.60 11.64 4.63
CA LYS A 71 4.80 12.71 3.65
C LYS A 71 5.94 12.31 2.71
N ASN A 72 5.63 11.34 1.86
CA ASN A 72 6.56 10.72 0.92
C ASN A 72 5.79 10.20 -0.32
N ASP A 73 6.37 10.41 -1.50
CA ASP A 73 5.71 10.08 -2.76
C ASP A 73 5.64 8.57 -3.04
N GLU A 74 6.61 7.78 -2.57
CA GLU A 74 6.56 6.31 -2.64
C GLU A 74 5.39 5.79 -1.81
N ALA A 75 5.20 6.31 -0.59
CA ALA A 75 4.10 5.90 0.29
C ALA A 75 2.73 6.27 -0.31
N TYR A 76 2.62 7.46 -0.91
CA TYR A 76 1.43 7.90 -1.63
C TYR A 76 1.18 7.03 -2.88
N CYS A 77 2.21 6.74 -3.68
CA CYS A 77 2.11 5.90 -4.86
C CYS A 77 1.64 4.48 -4.50
N GLY A 78 2.22 3.87 -3.45
CA GLY A 78 1.77 2.59 -2.94
C GLY A 78 0.30 2.61 -2.49
N ALA A 79 -0.15 3.69 -1.87
CA ALA A 79 -1.56 3.85 -1.50
C ALA A 79 -2.48 3.98 -2.72
N LEU A 80 -2.07 4.72 -3.76
CA LEU A 80 -2.82 4.79 -5.02
C LEU A 80 -2.97 3.43 -5.69
N ILE A 81 -1.91 2.62 -5.69
CA ILE A 81 -1.94 1.29 -6.29
C ILE A 81 -3.02 0.42 -5.61
N ILE A 82 -3.05 0.39 -4.28
CA ILE A 82 -4.08 -0.36 -3.54
C ILE A 82 -5.47 0.23 -3.76
N TYR A 83 -5.59 1.56 -3.75
CA TYR A 83 -6.84 2.25 -4.07
C TYR A 83 -7.39 1.81 -5.43
N TYR A 84 -6.58 1.86 -6.50
CA TYR A 84 -7.03 1.48 -7.84
C TYR A 84 -7.36 -0.01 -7.94
N ALA A 85 -6.55 -0.88 -7.32
CA ALA A 85 -6.82 -2.32 -7.31
C ALA A 85 -8.19 -2.66 -6.69
N VAL A 86 -8.55 -2.02 -5.57
CA VAL A 86 -9.85 -2.23 -4.91
C VAL A 86 -10.97 -1.52 -5.68
N ASN A 87 -10.75 -0.28 -6.12
CA ASN A 87 -11.77 0.52 -6.80
C ASN A 87 -12.19 -0.12 -8.12
N TRP A 88 -11.23 -0.57 -8.93
CA TRP A 88 -11.52 -1.18 -10.22
C TRP A 88 -12.18 -2.56 -10.07
N SER A 89 -11.73 -3.38 -9.12
CA SER A 89 -12.36 -4.67 -8.87
C SER A 89 -13.77 -4.55 -8.32
N PHE A 90 -14.03 -3.56 -7.46
CA PHE A 90 -15.35 -3.40 -6.84
C PHE A 90 -16.31 -2.53 -7.67
N LEU A 91 -15.96 -1.27 -7.95
CA LEU A 91 -16.87 -0.34 -8.63
C LEU A 91 -16.92 -0.57 -10.13
N LYS A 92 -15.76 -0.84 -10.77
CA LYS A 92 -15.70 -1.07 -12.22
C LYS A 92 -15.96 -2.53 -12.62
N LYS A 93 -16.01 -3.45 -11.64
CA LYS A 93 -16.13 -4.90 -11.85
C LYS A 93 -15.06 -5.46 -12.81
N ASP A 94 -13.89 -4.82 -12.83
CA ASP A 94 -12.76 -5.28 -13.63
C ASP A 94 -12.13 -6.53 -12.99
N SER A 95 -11.63 -7.44 -13.83
CA SER A 95 -10.82 -8.56 -13.35
C SER A 95 -9.53 -8.06 -12.71
N LEU A 96 -9.13 -8.73 -11.63
CA LEU A 96 -7.83 -8.54 -10.97
C LEU A 96 -6.65 -9.08 -11.80
N LYS A 97 -6.92 -9.65 -12.99
CA LYS A 97 -5.89 -10.08 -13.93
C LYS A 97 -5.14 -8.89 -14.50
N ASN A 98 -3.81 -9.03 -14.59
CA ASN A 98 -2.91 -8.04 -15.18
C ASN A 98 -2.91 -6.66 -14.49
N LEU A 99 -3.27 -6.57 -13.20
CA LEU A 99 -3.22 -5.29 -12.46
C LEU A 99 -1.83 -4.64 -12.52
N VAL A 100 -0.78 -5.46 -12.41
CA VAL A 100 0.61 -5.01 -12.50
C VAL A 100 0.96 -4.35 -13.84
N LYS A 101 0.18 -4.59 -14.90
CA LYS A 101 0.33 -3.96 -16.22
C LYS A 101 -0.56 -2.73 -16.40
N LYS A 102 -1.75 -2.71 -15.78
CA LYS A 102 -2.73 -1.62 -15.95
C LYS A 102 -2.49 -0.42 -15.04
N ILE A 103 -2.12 -0.68 -13.78
CA ILE A 103 -1.97 0.38 -12.77
C ILE A 103 -0.80 1.35 -13.05
N PRO A 104 0.36 0.94 -13.62
CA PRO A 104 1.49 1.84 -13.87
C PRO A 104 1.16 3.13 -14.65
N ASP A 105 0.19 3.07 -15.56
CA ASP A 105 -0.22 4.23 -16.39
C ASP A 105 -0.96 5.30 -15.56
N GLU A 106 -1.49 4.91 -14.42
CA GLU A 106 -2.36 5.73 -13.57
C GLU A 106 -1.62 6.30 -12.37
N ILE A 107 -0.33 6.02 -12.18
CA ILE A 107 0.43 6.40 -10.97
C ILE A 107 1.67 7.27 -11.29
N PRO A 108 2.14 8.09 -10.32
CA PRO A 108 3.35 8.89 -10.50
C PRO A 108 4.61 8.05 -10.73
N ASP A 109 5.62 8.67 -11.33
CA ASP A 109 6.93 8.06 -11.53
C ASP A 109 7.72 7.96 -10.22
N THR A 110 7.98 6.74 -9.76
CA THR A 110 8.48 6.40 -8.42
C THR A 110 9.11 5.01 -8.42
N LEU A 111 9.91 4.68 -7.40
CA LEU A 111 10.47 3.33 -7.26
C LEU A 111 9.39 2.26 -7.09
N VAL A 112 8.22 2.59 -6.51
CA VAL A 112 7.09 1.65 -6.47
C VAL A 112 6.62 1.30 -7.88
N LYS A 113 6.52 2.30 -8.77
CA LYS A 113 6.13 2.08 -10.18
C LYS A 113 7.17 1.21 -10.89
N ASP A 114 8.46 1.50 -10.71
CA ASP A 114 9.55 0.70 -11.29
C ASP A 114 9.49 -0.75 -10.82
N ARG A 115 9.29 -0.98 -9.51
CA ARG A 115 9.17 -2.34 -8.98
C ARG A 115 7.92 -3.04 -9.51
N LEU A 116 6.80 -2.34 -9.66
CA LEU A 116 5.57 -2.91 -10.22
C LEU A 116 5.78 -3.35 -11.67
N LEU A 117 6.45 -2.52 -12.47
CA LEU A 117 6.82 -2.85 -13.86
C LEU A 117 7.81 -4.02 -13.93
N HIS A 118 8.86 -4.02 -13.11
CA HIS A 118 9.86 -5.09 -13.08
C HIS A 118 9.23 -6.45 -12.69
N ILE A 119 8.25 -6.47 -11.78
CA ILE A 119 7.55 -7.70 -11.40
C ILE A 119 6.74 -8.31 -12.56
N THR A 120 6.41 -7.53 -13.60
CA THR A 120 5.73 -8.04 -14.80
C THR A 120 6.56 -9.06 -15.58
N GLU A 121 7.87 -9.09 -15.40
CA GLU A 121 8.75 -10.09 -16.02
C GLU A 121 8.62 -11.49 -15.36
N TYR A 122 7.99 -11.56 -14.17
CA TYR A 122 7.92 -12.76 -13.35
C TYR A 122 6.50 -13.33 -13.20
N GLN A 123 5.60 -13.07 -14.15
CA GLN A 123 4.20 -13.53 -14.08
C GLN A 123 4.04 -15.04 -13.87
N ASN A 124 5.02 -15.83 -14.33
CA ASN A 124 5.01 -17.28 -14.25
C ASN A 124 5.44 -17.81 -12.87
N LEU A 125 6.06 -16.98 -12.02
CA LEU A 125 6.47 -17.40 -10.68
C LEU A 125 5.25 -17.56 -9.75
N SER A 126 5.39 -18.45 -8.77
CA SER A 126 4.51 -18.49 -7.59
C SER A 126 4.72 -17.24 -6.72
N ILE A 127 3.79 -17.02 -5.78
CA ILE A 127 3.89 -15.91 -4.82
C ILE A 127 5.13 -16.12 -3.95
N TYR A 128 5.36 -17.36 -3.52
CA TYR A 128 6.52 -17.71 -2.71
C TYR A 128 7.87 -17.47 -3.41
N GLU A 129 7.99 -17.87 -4.68
CA GLU A 129 9.22 -17.64 -5.47
C GLU A 129 9.47 -16.15 -5.70
N LEU A 130 8.42 -15.37 -6.00
CA LEU A 130 8.56 -13.93 -6.12
C LEU A 130 9.00 -13.32 -4.79
N GLY A 131 8.43 -13.75 -3.66
CA GLY A 131 8.79 -13.28 -2.33
C GLY A 131 10.22 -13.63 -1.92
N LYS A 132 10.80 -14.71 -2.44
CA LYS A 132 12.25 -14.98 -2.26
C LYS A 132 13.12 -14.00 -3.04
N LYS A 133 12.67 -13.56 -4.23
CA LYS A 133 13.40 -12.63 -5.07
C LYS A 133 13.27 -11.18 -4.59
N PHE A 134 12.06 -10.79 -4.25
CA PHE A 134 11.68 -9.48 -3.75
C PHE A 134 11.04 -9.65 -2.39
N LYS A 135 11.88 -9.72 -1.35
CA LYS A 135 11.41 -9.94 0.01
C LYS A 135 10.50 -8.79 0.45
N PRO A 136 9.22 -9.04 0.79
CA PRO A 136 8.35 -8.00 1.29
C PRO A 136 8.84 -7.54 2.67
N THR A 137 8.79 -6.22 2.90
CA THR A 137 9.18 -5.59 4.17
C THR A 137 8.20 -4.47 4.52
N GLY A 138 8.43 -3.73 5.61
CA GLY A 138 7.68 -2.52 5.93
C GLY A 138 7.84 -1.38 4.90
N HIS A 139 8.80 -1.49 3.98
CA HIS A 139 9.02 -0.53 2.91
C HIS A 139 7.98 -0.72 1.79
N VAL A 140 7.41 0.39 1.32
CA VAL A 140 6.28 0.37 0.37
C VAL A 140 6.66 -0.22 -0.99
N VAL A 141 7.89 0.05 -1.46
CA VAL A 141 8.41 -0.48 -2.73
C VAL A 141 8.48 -2.02 -2.71
N ASP A 142 8.77 -2.62 -1.56
CA ASP A 142 8.92 -4.07 -1.46
C ASP A 142 7.59 -4.79 -1.17
N SER A 143 6.65 -4.13 -0.50
CA SER A 143 5.40 -4.76 -0.05
C SER A 143 4.22 -4.56 -1.01
N VAL A 144 4.00 -3.35 -1.54
CA VAL A 144 2.81 -3.07 -2.35
C VAL A 144 2.84 -3.80 -3.70
N PRO A 145 3.92 -3.72 -4.50
CA PRO A 145 4.00 -4.46 -5.76
C PRO A 145 3.86 -5.98 -5.57
N PHE A 146 4.44 -6.51 -4.50
CA PHE A 146 4.30 -7.92 -4.11
C PHE A 146 2.83 -8.28 -3.80
N ALA A 147 2.12 -7.45 -3.03
CA ALA A 147 0.72 -7.68 -2.70
C ALA A 147 -0.18 -7.66 -3.95
N VAL A 148 0.05 -6.73 -4.89
CA VAL A 148 -0.69 -6.69 -6.16
C VAL A 148 -0.41 -7.94 -7.00
N PHE A 149 0.85 -8.38 -7.07
CA PHE A 149 1.20 -9.62 -7.76
C PHE A 149 0.52 -10.85 -7.14
N ALA A 150 0.41 -10.90 -5.82
CA ALA A 150 -0.29 -11.99 -5.15
C ALA A 150 -1.80 -11.96 -5.41
N ALA A 151 -2.41 -10.77 -5.40
CA ALA A 151 -3.84 -10.60 -5.63
C ALA A 151 -4.30 -11.13 -7.01
N GLN A 152 -3.51 -10.90 -8.06
CA GLN A 152 -3.83 -11.38 -9.41
C GLN A 152 -3.77 -12.91 -9.55
N LYS A 153 -3.22 -13.67 -8.59
CA LYS A 153 -3.24 -15.14 -8.59
C LYS A 153 -4.60 -15.72 -8.21
N ILE A 154 -5.55 -14.89 -7.76
CA ILE A 154 -6.92 -15.30 -7.43
C ILE A 154 -7.66 -16.01 -8.57
N GLU A 155 -7.28 -15.72 -9.81
CA GLU A 155 -7.82 -16.35 -11.01
C GLU A 155 -7.54 -17.87 -11.05
N ASN A 156 -6.43 -18.30 -10.45
CA ASN A 156 -5.95 -19.69 -10.53
C ASN A 156 -5.72 -20.35 -9.17
N GLN A 157 -5.86 -19.61 -8.07
CA GLN A 157 -5.62 -20.07 -6.71
C GLN A 157 -6.72 -19.60 -5.77
N SER A 158 -7.02 -20.42 -4.75
CA SER A 158 -7.93 -20.00 -3.68
C SER A 158 -7.31 -18.91 -2.82
N ILE A 159 -8.14 -18.03 -2.25
CA ILE A 159 -7.74 -16.98 -1.29
C ILE A 159 -6.89 -17.56 -0.14
N LYS A 160 -7.28 -18.74 0.38
CA LYS A 160 -6.54 -19.42 1.46
C LYS A 160 -5.13 -19.79 1.05
N SER A 161 -4.93 -20.27 -0.19
CA SER A 161 -3.60 -20.57 -0.72
C SER A 161 -2.75 -19.32 -0.86
N ILE A 162 -3.33 -18.24 -1.41
CA ILE A 162 -2.66 -16.96 -1.59
C ILE A 162 -2.16 -16.42 -0.25
N PHE A 163 -3.02 -16.39 0.77
CA PHE A 163 -2.61 -15.96 2.11
C PHE A 163 -1.54 -16.87 2.71
N ALA A 164 -1.64 -18.19 2.54
CA ALA A 164 -0.62 -19.11 3.03
C ALA A 164 0.74 -18.86 2.37
N GLU A 165 0.79 -18.59 1.06
CA GLU A 165 2.04 -18.25 0.36
C GLU A 165 2.59 -16.90 0.82
N ILE A 166 1.75 -15.86 0.94
CA ILE A 166 2.17 -14.54 1.44
C ILE A 166 2.79 -14.67 2.84
N ILE A 167 2.13 -15.40 3.75
CA ILE A 167 2.62 -15.60 5.13
C ILE A 167 3.96 -16.36 5.12
N LYS A 168 4.11 -17.36 4.25
CA LYS A 168 5.36 -18.14 4.12
C LYS A 168 6.55 -17.30 3.64
N CYS A 169 6.32 -16.22 2.90
CA CYS A 169 7.40 -15.31 2.49
C CYS A 169 8.05 -14.61 3.68
N GLY A 170 7.31 -14.41 4.77
CA GLY A 170 7.74 -13.61 5.92
C GLY A 170 8.01 -12.15 5.54
N GLY A 171 8.40 -11.34 6.52
CA GLY A 171 8.58 -9.89 6.37
C GLY A 171 8.23 -9.14 7.63
#